data_AF-A0A379RXV6-F1
#
_entry.id   AF-A0A379RXV6-F1
#
_cell.length_a   1.000
_cell.length_b   1.000
_cell.length_c   1.000
_cell.angle_alpha   90.00
_cell.angle_beta   90.00
_cell.angle_gamma   90.00
#
_symmetry.space_group_name_H-M   'P 1'
#
loop_
_entity.id
_entity.type
_entity.pdbx_description
1 polymer ?
#
loop_
_entity_poly.entity_id
_entity_poly.type
_entity_poly.pdbx_seq_one_letter_code
_entity_poly.pdbx_strand_id
1 'polypeptide(L)'
;MLEYRKQDLISLKVQNKVTGTESETLPVSVNVKSKYPLDHISWEDDNLVKNGGKISENNGSWSVTLPHYQQNSGEKNLYVVSATAWDNQGNKSNASHMTVEVSGFDLHQITSATTTTQRYAASRRRQYHAGHCNGNVG
;
A
#
# COMPACT_ATOMS: atom_id res chain seq x y z
N MET A 1 -37.27 -28.07 9.85
CA MET A 1 -36.59 -26.98 9.12
C MET A 1 -35.21 -27.50 8.75
N LEU A 2 -34.64 -27.20 7.58
CA LEU A 2 -33.31 -27.72 7.23
C LEU A 2 -32.23 -26.84 7.87
N GLU A 3 -31.60 -27.33 8.93
CA GLU A 3 -30.36 -26.77 9.46
C GLU A 3 -29.20 -27.11 8.50
N TYR A 4 -29.00 -26.23 7.53
CA TYR A 4 -27.89 -26.31 6.59
C TYR A 4 -26.57 -26.01 7.33
N ARG A 5 -25.99 -27.03 7.96
CA ARG A 5 -24.64 -26.96 8.53
C ARG A 5 -23.68 -26.63 7.40
N LYS A 6 -23.20 -25.38 7.35
CA LYS A 6 -22.07 -25.00 6.48
C LYS A 6 -20.92 -25.95 6.79
N GLN A 7 -20.53 -26.74 5.79
CA GLN A 7 -19.24 -27.40 5.80
C GLN A 7 -18.23 -26.37 5.31
N ASP A 8 -17.26 -26.00 6.14
CA ASP A 8 -16.14 -25.15 5.75
C ASP A 8 -15.16 -25.95 4.86
N LEU A 9 -15.62 -26.29 3.65
CA LEU A 9 -14.85 -26.98 2.60
C LEU A 9 -13.72 -26.11 2.06
N ILE A 10 -13.90 -24.78 2.16
CA ILE A 10 -12.92 -23.76 1.84
C ILE A 10 -12.99 -22.64 2.88
N SER A 11 -11.83 -22.16 3.31
CA SER A 11 -11.69 -21.05 4.25
C SER A 11 -10.57 -20.12 3.81
N LEU A 12 -10.75 -18.82 4.04
CA LEU A 12 -9.87 -17.76 3.59
C LEU A 12 -9.53 -16.83 4.75
N LYS A 13 -8.25 -16.60 5.00
CA LYS A 13 -7.76 -15.60 5.94
C LYS A 13 -6.81 -14.65 5.24
N VAL A 14 -7.10 -13.36 5.30
CA VAL A 14 -6.20 -12.27 4.88
C VAL A 14 -5.67 -11.56 6.13
N GLN A 15 -4.56 -10.83 6.00
CA GLN A 15 -4.09 -9.96 7.08
C GLN A 15 -5.06 -8.79 7.33
N ASN A 16 -5.37 -8.51 8.60
CA ASN A 16 -6.42 -7.55 8.96
C ASN A 16 -6.09 -6.10 8.58
N LYS A 17 -4.81 -5.72 8.57
CA LYS A 17 -4.35 -4.37 8.22
C LYS A 17 -3.04 -4.40 7.44
N VAL A 18 -2.90 -3.48 6.49
CA VAL A 18 -1.67 -3.12 5.78
C VAL A 18 -1.44 -1.64 6.03
N THR A 19 -0.21 -1.25 6.34
CA THR A 19 0.17 0.14 6.56
C THR A 19 1.43 0.43 5.74
N GLY A 20 1.43 1.54 5.00
CA GLY A 20 2.55 1.92 4.14
C GLY A 20 2.47 3.36 3.62
N THR A 21 3.34 3.65 2.65
CA THR A 21 3.38 4.92 1.92
C THR A 21 2.58 4.86 0.61
N GLU A 22 2.23 6.01 0.04
CA GLU A 22 1.48 6.04 -1.22
C GLU A 22 2.23 5.37 -2.38
N SER A 23 1.51 4.75 -3.33
CA SER A 23 2.06 3.99 -4.46
C SER A 23 2.98 2.81 -4.09
N GLU A 24 3.22 2.56 -2.80
CA GLU A 24 4.04 1.45 -2.31
C GLU A 24 3.33 0.12 -2.54
N THR A 25 4.05 -0.90 -3.00
CA THR A 25 3.50 -2.24 -3.20
C THR A 25 3.95 -3.16 -2.08
N LEU A 26 3.00 -3.50 -1.21
CA LEU A 26 3.24 -4.30 -0.01
C LEU A 26 2.70 -5.73 -0.17
N PRO A 27 3.41 -6.75 0.34
CA PRO A 27 2.94 -8.13 0.30
C PRO A 27 1.72 -8.32 1.21
N VAL A 28 0.78 -9.12 0.73
CA VAL A 28 -0.46 -9.49 1.43
C VAL A 28 -0.40 -10.95 1.83
N SER A 29 -0.39 -11.20 3.14
CA SER A 29 -0.49 -12.55 3.70
C SER A 29 -1.90 -13.09 3.49
N VAL A 30 -2.08 -13.89 2.44
CA VAL A 30 -3.34 -14.60 2.13
C VAL A 30 -3.15 -16.09 2.40
N ASN A 31 -3.88 -16.62 3.37
CA ASN A 31 -3.90 -18.02 3.71
C ASN A 31 -5.25 -18.64 3.29
N VAL A 32 -5.26 -19.32 2.14
CA VAL A 32 -6.37 -20.18 1.72
C VAL A 32 -6.20 -21.58 2.33
N LYS A 33 -7.28 -22.22 2.77
CA LYS A 33 -7.35 -23.66 3.01
C LYS A 33 -8.60 -24.21 2.34
N SER A 34 -8.43 -24.97 1.27
CA SER A 34 -9.50 -25.61 0.52
C SER A 34 -9.31 -27.12 0.46
N LYS A 35 -10.41 -27.88 0.48
CA LYS A 35 -10.41 -29.33 0.26
C LYS A 35 -10.21 -29.68 -1.22
N TYR A 36 -10.66 -28.79 -2.10
CA TYR A 36 -10.56 -28.89 -3.56
C TYR A 36 -9.56 -27.84 -4.09
N PRO A 37 -9.03 -27.97 -5.32
CA PRO A 37 -8.22 -26.91 -5.92
C PRO A 37 -8.99 -25.59 -5.96
N LEU A 38 -8.30 -24.51 -5.55
CA LEU A 38 -8.78 -23.14 -5.67
C LEU A 38 -9.02 -22.81 -7.15
N ASP A 39 -10.11 -22.12 -7.44
CA ASP A 39 -10.44 -21.65 -8.79
C ASP A 39 -10.05 -20.16 -8.93
N HIS A 40 -10.61 -19.30 -8.08
CA HIS A 40 -10.24 -17.88 -8.02
C HIS A 40 -10.50 -17.25 -6.64
N ILE A 41 -9.97 -16.04 -6.42
CA ILE A 41 -10.35 -15.18 -5.29
C ILE A 41 -10.98 -13.91 -5.85
N SER A 42 -12.22 -13.67 -5.47
CA SER A 42 -12.92 -12.42 -5.75
C SER A 42 -12.57 -11.40 -4.67
N TRP A 43 -12.10 -10.23 -5.09
CA TRP A 43 -11.82 -9.09 -4.24
C TRP A 43 -12.86 -8.00 -4.45
N GLU A 44 -13.23 -7.33 -3.37
CA GLU A 44 -14.10 -6.16 -3.34
C GLU A 44 -13.22 -4.97 -2.97
N ASP A 45 -12.54 -4.42 -3.97
CA ASP A 45 -11.55 -3.35 -3.86
C ASP A 45 -11.91 -2.09 -4.68
N ASP A 46 -13.19 -1.91 -5.03
CA ASP A 46 -13.71 -0.75 -5.79
C ASP A 46 -13.18 0.59 -5.26
N ASN A 47 -13.28 0.85 -3.95
CA ASN A 47 -12.81 2.09 -3.36
C ASN A 47 -11.27 2.22 -3.34
N LEU A 48 -10.53 1.10 -3.38
CA LEU A 48 -9.07 1.09 -3.50
C LEU A 48 -8.66 1.49 -4.93
N VAL A 49 -9.26 0.83 -5.93
CA VAL A 49 -9.00 1.05 -7.36
C VAL A 49 -9.39 2.46 -7.80
N LYS A 50 -10.54 2.95 -7.32
CA LYS A 50 -11.01 4.33 -7.53
C LYS A 50 -9.99 5.40 -7.08
N ASN A 51 -9.15 5.08 -6.10
CA ASN A 51 -8.12 5.99 -5.58
C ASN A 51 -6.70 5.65 -6.09
N GLY A 52 -6.59 4.78 -7.10
CA GLY A 52 -5.33 4.43 -7.78
C GLY A 52 -4.55 3.27 -7.16
N GLY A 53 -5.08 2.63 -6.10
CA GLY A 53 -4.52 1.38 -5.58
C GLY A 53 -4.91 0.18 -6.45
N LYS A 54 -4.31 -0.98 -6.18
CA LYS A 54 -4.66 -2.23 -6.87
C LYS A 54 -4.23 -3.45 -6.07
N ILE A 55 -4.91 -4.56 -6.25
CA ILE A 55 -4.51 -5.87 -5.72
C ILE A 55 -4.03 -6.74 -6.90
N SER A 56 -2.87 -7.37 -6.76
CA SER A 56 -2.28 -8.25 -7.77
C SER A 56 -1.90 -9.59 -7.15
N GLU A 57 -2.11 -10.64 -7.93
CA GLU A 57 -1.66 -12.01 -7.64
C GLU A 57 -0.38 -12.32 -8.43
N ASN A 58 0.51 -13.10 -7.85
CA ASN A 58 1.75 -13.54 -8.46
C ASN A 58 2.15 -14.93 -7.91
N ASN A 59 1.77 -15.98 -8.62
CA ASN A 59 2.13 -17.37 -8.30
C ASN A 59 1.72 -17.78 -6.87
N GLY A 60 0.47 -17.43 -6.50
CA GLY A 60 -0.10 -17.62 -5.16
C GLY A 60 0.29 -16.57 -4.12
N SER A 61 1.27 -15.71 -4.41
CA SER A 61 1.63 -14.56 -3.56
C SER A 61 0.75 -13.36 -3.93
N TRP A 62 0.20 -12.67 -2.93
CA TRP A 62 -0.63 -11.49 -3.16
C TRP A 62 0.12 -10.22 -2.77
N SER A 63 -0.12 -9.14 -3.49
CA SER A 63 0.46 -7.83 -3.25
C SER A 63 -0.59 -6.74 -3.44
N VAL A 64 -0.56 -5.71 -2.59
CA VAL A 64 -1.41 -4.52 -2.72
C VAL A 64 -0.55 -3.31 -3.00
N THR A 65 -0.83 -2.58 -4.08
CA THR A 65 -0.31 -1.23 -4.28
C THR A 65 -1.24 -0.25 -3.57
N LEU A 66 -0.66 0.56 -2.69
CA LEU A 66 -1.39 1.59 -1.95
C LEU A 66 -1.83 2.73 -2.90
N PRO A 67 -3.06 3.27 -2.72
CA PRO A 67 -3.54 4.43 -3.47
C PRO A 67 -2.74 5.70 -3.13
N HIS A 68 -2.97 6.76 -3.89
CA HIS A 68 -2.39 8.08 -3.63
C HIS A 68 -2.86 8.64 -2.28
N TYR A 69 -1.98 9.35 -1.57
CA TYR A 69 -2.32 9.94 -0.28
C TYR A 69 -3.25 11.14 -0.47
N GLN A 70 -4.48 11.06 0.03
CA GLN A 70 -5.43 12.15 -0.03
C GLN A 70 -5.28 13.07 1.18
N GLN A 71 -4.61 14.20 0.98
CA GLN A 71 -4.41 15.21 2.03
C GLN A 71 -5.62 16.14 2.22
N ASN A 72 -6.50 16.25 1.21
CA ASN A 72 -7.63 17.19 1.19
C ASN A 72 -9.02 16.52 1.27
N SER A 73 -9.09 15.19 1.29
CA SER A 73 -10.35 14.48 1.53
C SER A 73 -10.64 14.48 3.03
N GLY A 74 -11.89 14.76 3.42
CA GLY A 74 -12.37 14.51 4.79
C GLY A 74 -12.45 13.02 5.12
N GLU A 75 -12.25 12.17 4.11
CA GLU A 75 -12.12 10.73 4.21
C GLU A 75 -10.73 10.38 4.75
N LYS A 76 -10.68 9.54 5.78
CA LYS A 76 -9.40 9.01 6.28
C LYS A 76 -8.82 8.10 5.20
N ASN A 77 -7.49 8.09 5.03
CA ASN A 77 -6.76 7.25 4.06
C ASN A 77 -6.76 5.74 4.44
N LEU A 78 -7.94 5.19 4.74
CA LEU A 78 -8.22 3.82 5.18
C LEU A 78 -9.21 3.21 4.19
N TYR A 79 -8.76 2.23 3.42
CA TYR A 79 -9.52 1.54 2.41
C TYR A 79 -9.81 0.11 2.87
N VAL A 80 -11.05 -0.19 3.21
CA VAL A 80 -11.46 -1.56 3.58
C VAL A 80 -11.76 -2.32 2.30
N VAL A 81 -11.08 -3.44 2.11
CA VAL A 81 -11.29 -4.37 1.00
C VAL A 81 -11.72 -5.74 1.54
N SER A 82 -12.56 -6.44 0.78
CA SER A 82 -13.05 -7.78 1.14
C SER A 82 -12.51 -8.82 0.17
N ALA A 83 -12.27 -10.04 0.63
CA ALA A 83 -11.83 -11.15 -0.19
C ALA A 83 -12.72 -12.38 0.06
N THR A 84 -13.10 -13.08 -1.01
CA THR A 84 -13.84 -14.35 -0.97
C THR A 84 -13.23 -15.33 -1.96
N ALA A 85 -12.80 -16.49 -1.48
CA ALA A 85 -12.21 -17.54 -2.31
C ALA A 85 -13.29 -18.53 -2.79
N TRP A 86 -13.14 -18.99 -4.02
CA TRP A 86 -14.02 -19.96 -4.67
C TRP A 86 -13.19 -21.15 -5.15
N ASP A 87 -13.66 -22.37 -4.91
CA ASP A 87 -13.05 -23.59 -5.45
C ASP A 87 -13.75 -24.08 -6.73
N ASN A 88 -13.09 -24.99 -7.46
CA ASN A 88 -13.59 -25.57 -8.72
C ASN A 88 -14.73 -26.61 -8.49
N GLN A 89 -15.39 -26.57 -7.33
CA GLN A 89 -16.67 -27.23 -7.06
C GLN A 89 -17.78 -26.21 -6.77
N GLY A 90 -17.48 -24.91 -6.86
CA GLY A 90 -18.42 -23.82 -6.59
C GLY A 90 -18.64 -23.52 -5.10
N ASN A 91 -17.83 -24.07 -4.19
CA ASN A 91 -17.92 -23.69 -2.79
C ASN A 91 -17.22 -22.34 -2.58
N LYS A 92 -17.82 -21.51 -1.71
CA LYS A 92 -17.30 -20.19 -1.34
C LYS A 92 -16.78 -20.18 0.10
N SER A 93 -15.70 -19.46 0.33
CA SER A 93 -15.13 -19.27 1.67
C SER A 93 -15.98 -18.33 2.53
N ASN A 94 -15.57 -18.19 3.79
CA ASN A 94 -15.89 -16.99 4.55
C ASN A 94 -15.33 -15.73 3.83
N ALA A 95 -16.05 -14.61 3.92
CA ALA A 95 -15.49 -13.32 3.55
C ALA A 95 -14.40 -12.94 4.57
N SER A 96 -13.31 -12.35 4.07
CA SER A 96 -12.14 -11.95 4.85
C SER A 96 -11.85 -10.47 4.54
N HIS A 97 -11.65 -9.65 5.58
CA HIS A 97 -11.56 -8.19 5.43
C HIS A 97 -10.15 -7.70 5.75
N MET A 98 -9.65 -6.78 4.94
CA MET A 98 -8.35 -6.14 5.09
C MET A 98 -8.51 -4.62 5.04
N THR A 99 -7.87 -3.90 5.96
CA THR A 99 -7.81 -2.44 5.94
C THR A 99 -6.46 -1.99 5.37
N VAL A 100 -6.46 -1.23 4.29
CA VAL A 100 -5.25 -0.61 3.71
C VAL A 100 -5.17 0.82 4.21
N GLU A 101 -4.14 1.13 4.99
CA GLU A 101 -3.91 2.42 5.65
C GLU A 101 -2.69 3.11 5.03
N VAL A 102 -2.91 4.24 4.36
CA VAL A 102 -1.80 5.06 3.85
C VAL A 102 -1.39 6.03 4.96
N SER A 103 -0.34 5.69 5.70
CA SER A 103 0.10 6.49 6.87
C SER A 103 0.83 7.77 6.50
N GLY A 104 1.29 7.89 5.26
CA GLY A 104 1.90 9.11 4.75
C GLY A 104 2.24 9.03 3.27
N PHE A 105 2.60 10.17 2.72
CA PHE A 105 3.25 10.32 1.42
C PHE A 105 4.76 10.34 1.62
N ASP A 106 5.53 9.84 0.65
CA ASP A 106 6.99 9.98 0.71
C ASP A 106 7.38 11.45 0.47
N LEU A 107 8.01 12.05 1.48
CA LEU A 107 8.50 13.42 1.41
C LEU A 107 9.77 13.57 0.55
N HIS A 108 10.52 12.49 0.28
CA HIS A 108 11.74 12.58 -0.55
C HIS A 108 11.43 12.87 -2.02
N GLN A 109 10.29 12.44 -2.55
CA GLN A 109 9.83 12.83 -3.89
C GLN A 109 9.50 14.33 -3.99
N ILE A 110 9.12 15.01 -2.89
CA ILE A 110 8.80 16.44 -2.91
C ILE A 110 10.07 17.31 -3.05
N THR A 111 11.24 16.81 -2.64
CA THR A 111 12.52 17.53 -2.77
C THR A 111 12.93 17.86 -4.22
N SER A 112 12.30 17.25 -5.23
CA SER A 112 12.50 17.57 -6.65
C SER A 112 11.51 18.59 -7.22
N ALA A 113 10.48 19.00 -6.45
CA ALA A 113 9.34 19.77 -6.95
C ALA A 113 8.99 21.04 -6.12
N THR A 114 9.91 21.55 -5.29
CA THR A 114 9.77 22.88 -4.66
C THR A 114 11.02 23.76 -4.79
N THR A 115 11.41 24.10 -6.03
CA THR A 115 12.23 25.30 -6.26
C THR A 115 11.38 26.56 -6.11
N THR A 116 10.99 26.91 -4.88
CA THR A 116 10.60 28.29 -4.51
C THR A 116 10.61 28.47 -2.99
N THR A 117 11.54 29.31 -2.53
CA THR A 117 11.42 30.11 -1.29
C THR A 117 11.40 29.33 0.04
N GLN A 118 12.58 28.86 0.47
CA GLN A 118 12.88 28.71 1.91
C GLN A 118 13.77 29.87 2.37
N ARG A 119 13.14 30.99 2.73
CA ARG A 119 13.82 32.19 3.28
C ARG A 119 13.66 32.28 4.79
N TYR A 120 14.41 31.45 5.52
CA TYR A 120 14.63 31.65 6.96
C TYR A 120 16.12 31.58 7.29
N ALA A 121 16.61 32.66 7.89
CA ALA A 121 18.02 32.91 8.14
C ALA A 121 18.42 32.53 9.58
N ALA A 122 19.68 32.13 9.78
CA ALA A 122 20.35 32.21 11.09
C ALA A 122 21.89 32.18 11.00
N SER A 123 22.48 33.36 10.83
CA SER A 123 23.66 33.85 11.58
C SER A 123 24.88 32.95 11.89
N ARG A 124 26.03 33.43 11.38
CA ARG A 124 27.35 33.55 12.06
C ARG A 124 28.17 32.27 12.36
N ARG A 125 29.32 32.17 11.69
CA ARG A 125 30.66 32.08 12.34
C ARG A 125 31.73 32.76 11.47
N ARG A 126 32.79 33.27 12.12
CA ARG A 126 33.89 34.03 11.49
C ARG A 126 35.10 33.11 11.25
N GLN A 127 35.99 33.56 10.34
CA GLN A 127 37.41 33.14 10.21
C GLN A 127 37.59 31.67 9.71
N TYR A 128 38.64 31.32 8.96
CA TYR A 128 39.92 31.98 8.67
C TYR A 128 40.21 32.13 7.17
N HIS A 129 40.95 33.19 6.81
CA HIS A 129 41.48 33.42 5.47
C HIS A 129 42.99 33.13 5.52
N ALA A 130 43.48 32.07 4.87
CA ALA A 130 44.90 31.71 4.77
C ALA A 130 45.17 30.72 3.61
N GLY A 131 46.21 30.96 2.78
CA GLY A 131 46.63 30.10 1.65
C GLY A 131 46.11 30.58 0.28
N HIS A 132 46.81 31.34 -0.59
CA HIS A 132 48.09 31.05 -1.30
C HIS A 132 48.07 29.69 -2.04
N CYS A 133 48.37 29.47 -3.33
CA CYS A 133 48.68 30.27 -4.54
C CYS A 133 48.12 29.50 -5.79
N ASN A 134 48.34 29.77 -7.09
CA ASN A 134 49.03 30.83 -7.87
C ASN A 134 48.49 30.88 -9.34
N GLY A 135 48.84 31.94 -10.09
CA GLY A 135 49.30 31.88 -11.49
C GLY A 135 48.38 31.40 -12.64
N ASN A 136 48.11 32.30 -13.60
CA ASN A 136 48.33 31.96 -15.01
C ASN A 136 48.90 33.18 -15.77
N VAL A 137 49.86 32.92 -16.64
CA VAL A 137 50.48 33.90 -17.56
C VAL A 137 50.23 33.43 -18.99
N GLY A 138 49.86 34.36 -19.88
CA GLY A 138 49.50 34.10 -21.27
C GLY A 138 48.86 35.33 -21.89
#